data_AF-X0UEL7-F1
#
_entry.id   AF-X0UEL7-F1
#
_cell.length_a   1.000
_cell.length_b   1.000
_cell.length_c   1.000
_cell.angle_alpha   90.00
_cell.angle_beta   90.00
_cell.angle_gamma   90.00
#
_symmetry.space_group_name_H-M   'P 1'
#
loop_
_entity.id
_entity.type
_entity.pdbx_description
1 polymer ?
#
loop_
_entity_poly.entity_id
_entity_poly.type
_entity_poly.pdbx_seq_one_letter_code
_entity_poly.pdbx_strand_id
1 'polypeptide(L)'
;AQVSIEALEADFLINVPVLKTHIQTKVSLGFKNLKGCLSKASKQKFHTTNRLDSLICLLNEAIESDLVIIDGIYMLEKGPETLAGVAHRKDLIIASPDIFECDTVGATILGIDPSQVDYLREFAERHNRSFDLSAIQINGEDLESLKEQLEWQIEPDKELLSPSGVTGLSAPPPGQTLCSACGATLALAVSVLGKDNPKMDFGGAELYYGLELRPDRDTQNVFLYGDCAIRRNKSLQNATKIEGCPPSLTNTLLALMKVLLSKPRMLRM
;
A
#
# COMPACT_ATOMS: atom_id res chain seq x y z
N ALA A 1 -4.78 20.40 -3.02
CA ALA A 1 -4.37 19.71 -1.77
C ALA A 1 -3.42 20.63 -1.01
N GLN A 2 -3.15 20.40 0.27
CA GLN A 2 -2.11 21.14 0.99
C GLN A 2 -0.78 20.38 0.89
N VAL A 3 0.22 21.06 0.35
CA VAL A 3 1.58 20.57 0.04
C VAL A 3 2.59 21.40 0.85
N SER A 4 3.76 20.84 1.15
CA SER A 4 4.91 21.57 1.71
C SER A 4 5.30 22.74 0.81
N ILE A 5 5.50 23.91 1.42
CA ILE A 5 5.93 25.11 0.71
C ILE A 5 7.37 24.94 0.23
N GLU A 6 8.21 24.30 1.04
CA GLU A 6 9.61 24.01 0.73
C GLU A 6 9.75 23.15 -0.53
N ALA A 7 8.84 22.19 -0.76
CA ALA A 7 8.83 21.38 -1.97
C ALA A 7 8.36 22.15 -3.22
N LEU A 8 7.63 23.25 -3.04
CA LEU A 8 7.13 24.10 -4.14
C LEU A 8 8.09 25.23 -4.50
N GLU A 9 8.82 25.74 -3.51
CA GLU A 9 9.70 26.91 -3.64
C GLU A 9 11.18 26.56 -3.72
N ALA A 10 11.54 25.26 -3.65
CA ALA A 10 12.92 24.84 -3.79
C ALA A 10 13.50 25.25 -5.15
N ASP A 11 14.70 25.84 -5.14
CA ASP A 11 15.46 26.12 -6.37
C ASP A 11 15.88 24.84 -7.10
N PHE A 12 16.01 23.74 -6.35
CA PHE A 12 16.34 22.41 -6.86
C PHE A 12 15.84 21.32 -5.90
N LEU A 13 14.97 20.43 -6.38
CA LEU A 13 14.33 19.36 -5.62
C LEU A 13 14.87 17.99 -6.03
N ILE A 14 15.57 17.32 -5.11
CA ILE A 14 16.02 15.93 -5.27
C ILE A 14 15.02 14.98 -4.61
N ASN A 15 14.43 14.09 -5.40
CA ASN A 15 13.48 13.07 -4.97
C ASN A 15 14.19 11.71 -4.84
N VAL A 16 14.23 11.14 -3.64
CA VAL A 16 14.97 9.90 -3.35
C VAL A 16 14.01 8.77 -2.93
N PRO A 17 13.26 8.16 -3.86
CA PRO A 17 12.39 7.02 -3.56
C PRO A 17 13.19 5.72 -3.38
N VAL A 18 12.55 4.71 -2.79
CA VAL A 18 13.08 3.33 -2.73
C VAL A 18 12.50 2.51 -3.88
N LEU A 19 13.30 1.64 -4.49
CA LEU A 19 12.87 0.69 -5.52
C LEU A 19 11.97 -0.39 -4.90
N LYS A 20 10.64 -0.24 -5.02
CA LYS A 20 9.69 -1.16 -4.38
C LYS A 20 8.38 -1.32 -5.11
N THR A 21 7.80 -2.51 -4.96
CA THR A 21 6.42 -2.76 -5.33
C THR A 21 5.46 -2.18 -4.27
N HIS A 22 4.17 -2.10 -4.60
CA HIS A 22 3.17 -1.55 -3.70
C HIS A 22 1.78 -2.09 -4.02
N ILE A 23 1.06 -2.55 -3.00
CA ILE A 23 -0.23 -3.21 -3.13
C ILE A 23 -1.31 -2.41 -3.87
N GLN A 24 -1.34 -1.09 -3.70
CA GLN A 24 -2.41 -0.25 -4.25
C GLN A 24 -2.14 0.22 -5.68
N THR A 25 -0.88 0.35 -6.05
CA THR A 25 -0.43 1.12 -7.23
C THR A 25 0.61 0.35 -8.03
N LYS A 26 0.78 -0.95 -7.75
CA LYS A 26 1.80 -1.88 -8.27
C LYS A 26 3.24 -1.54 -7.86
N VAL A 27 3.64 -0.27 -7.96
CA VAL A 27 4.94 0.24 -7.52
C VAL A 27 4.83 1.51 -6.71
N SER A 28 5.90 1.88 -6.02
CA SER A 28 6.00 3.13 -5.26
C SER A 28 7.39 3.74 -5.41
N LEU A 29 7.60 4.41 -6.54
CA LEU A 29 8.85 5.05 -6.94
C LEU A 29 8.74 6.59 -6.82
N GLY A 30 9.37 7.34 -7.71
CA GLY A 30 9.45 8.80 -7.69
C GLY A 30 8.08 9.46 -7.63
N PHE A 31 7.14 9.08 -8.52
CA PHE A 31 5.82 9.72 -8.61
C PHE A 31 5.07 9.66 -7.29
N LYS A 32 5.04 8.47 -6.70
CA LYS A 32 4.29 8.20 -5.47
C LYS A 32 5.03 8.73 -4.24
N ASN A 33 6.35 8.86 -4.29
CA ASN A 33 7.15 9.38 -3.18
C ASN A 33 6.81 10.85 -2.84
N LEU A 34 6.41 11.65 -3.83
CA LEU A 34 5.95 13.03 -3.62
C LEU A 34 4.68 13.13 -2.75
N LYS A 35 3.93 12.04 -2.55
CA LYS A 35 2.88 12.01 -1.52
C LYS A 35 3.46 12.33 -0.14
N GLY A 36 4.76 12.13 0.10
CA GLY A 36 5.48 12.54 1.31
C GLY A 36 5.28 14.01 1.65
N CYS A 37 5.27 14.88 0.63
CA CYS A 37 5.14 16.34 0.72
C CYS A 37 3.72 16.81 1.09
N LEU A 38 2.73 15.91 1.13
CA LEU A 38 1.36 16.24 1.48
C LEU A 38 1.16 16.30 2.99
N SER A 39 0.33 17.24 3.44
CA SER A 39 -0.18 17.25 4.81
C SER A 39 -0.99 15.98 5.11
N LYS A 40 -1.11 15.60 6.39
CA LYS A 40 -1.85 14.39 6.80
C LYS A 40 -3.28 14.37 6.25
N ALA A 41 -4.00 15.49 6.35
CA ALA A 41 -5.36 15.61 5.84
C ALA A 41 -5.42 15.43 4.31
N SER A 42 -4.43 15.94 3.59
CA SER A 42 -4.33 15.77 2.13
C SER A 42 -4.01 14.32 1.75
N LYS A 43 -3.10 13.65 2.46
CA LYS A 43 -2.81 12.21 2.29
C LYS A 43 -4.07 11.37 2.46
N GLN A 44 -4.92 11.69 3.44
CA GLN A 44 -6.19 10.99 3.67
C GLN A 44 -7.15 11.20 2.49
N LYS A 45 -7.26 12.43 1.96
CA LYS A 45 -8.13 12.75 0.80
C LYS A 45 -7.81 11.93 -0.45
N PHE A 46 -6.54 11.55 -0.66
CA PHE A 46 -6.12 10.73 -1.79
C PHE A 46 -6.80 9.34 -1.79
N HIS A 47 -7.08 8.79 -0.60
CA HIS A 47 -7.69 7.47 -0.48
C HIS A 47 -9.21 7.52 -0.30
N THR A 48 -9.79 8.67 0.05
CA THR A 48 -11.25 8.78 0.24
C THR A 48 -12.03 9.06 -1.04
N THR A 49 -11.34 9.26 -2.17
CA THR A 49 -11.94 9.73 -3.44
C THR A 49 -12.01 8.65 -4.52
N ASN A 50 -11.45 7.45 -4.30
CA ASN A 50 -11.27 6.41 -5.32
C ASN A 50 -10.56 6.92 -6.59
N ARG A 51 -9.66 7.89 -6.43
CA ARG A 51 -8.90 8.53 -7.52
C ARG A 51 -7.41 8.58 -7.19
N LEU A 52 -6.91 7.54 -6.54
CA LEU A 52 -5.56 7.52 -5.99
C LEU A 52 -4.52 7.80 -7.08
N ASP A 53 -4.58 7.06 -8.19
CA ASP A 53 -3.63 7.17 -9.30
C ASP A 53 -3.71 8.54 -10.00
N SER A 54 -4.92 9.03 -10.30
CA SER A 54 -5.08 10.36 -10.89
C SER A 54 -4.56 11.48 -9.99
N LEU A 55 -4.74 11.36 -8.68
CA LEU A 55 -4.22 12.35 -7.74
C LEU A 55 -2.69 12.25 -7.60
N ILE A 56 -2.09 11.08 -7.78
CA ILE A 56 -0.63 10.92 -7.87
C ILE A 56 -0.12 11.56 -9.17
N CYS A 57 -0.77 11.33 -10.31
CA CYS A 57 -0.44 11.98 -11.58
C CYS A 57 -0.47 13.51 -11.44
N LEU A 58 -1.59 14.07 -10.97
CA LEU A 58 -1.75 15.52 -10.76
C LEU A 58 -0.77 16.10 -9.74
N LEU A 59 -0.30 15.31 -8.77
CA LEU A 59 0.71 15.77 -7.82
C LEU A 59 2.06 16.00 -8.49
N ASN A 60 2.40 15.21 -9.50
CA ASN A 60 3.64 15.36 -10.27
C ASN A 60 3.58 16.50 -11.30
N GLU A 61 2.37 16.98 -11.64
CA GLU A 61 2.19 18.25 -12.36
C GLU A 61 2.35 19.47 -11.44
N ALA A 62 2.18 19.29 -10.12
CA ALA A 62 2.24 20.37 -9.14
C ALA A 62 3.59 20.49 -8.43
N ILE A 63 4.34 19.39 -8.34
CA ILE A 63 5.67 19.34 -7.73
C ILE A 63 6.60 18.67 -8.75
N GLU A 64 7.46 19.47 -9.36
CA GLU A 64 8.46 18.99 -10.30
C GLU A 64 9.72 18.57 -9.53
N SER A 65 10.24 17.38 -9.83
CA SER A 65 11.52 16.92 -9.28
C SER A 65 12.61 17.19 -10.30
N ASP A 66 13.62 17.99 -9.95
CA ASP A 66 14.74 18.27 -10.85
C ASP A 66 15.69 17.08 -11.01
N LEU A 67 15.73 16.20 -10.00
CA LEU A 67 16.49 14.96 -10.04
C LEU A 67 15.79 13.88 -9.20
N VAL A 68 15.60 12.71 -9.80
CA VAL A 68 15.10 11.52 -9.09
C VAL A 68 16.23 10.53 -8.95
N ILE A 69 16.45 10.03 -7.73
CA ILE A 69 17.45 9.00 -7.41
C ILE A 69 16.74 7.85 -6.71
N ILE A 70 16.40 6.80 -7.46
CA ILE A 70 15.81 5.60 -6.89
C ILE A 70 16.90 4.78 -6.21
N ASP A 71 16.77 4.62 -4.89
CA ASP A 71 17.59 3.71 -4.08
C ASP A 71 17.12 2.27 -4.32
N GLY A 72 17.94 1.51 -5.05
CA GLY A 72 17.79 0.10 -5.32
C GLY A 72 18.89 -0.75 -4.70
N ILE A 73 19.51 -0.33 -3.58
CA ILE A 73 20.42 -1.22 -2.84
C ILE A 73 19.66 -2.51 -2.48
N TYR A 74 18.39 -2.35 -2.08
CA TYR A 74 17.42 -3.42 -1.98
C TYR A 74 16.17 -3.10 -2.80
N MET A 75 15.68 -4.09 -3.55
CA MET A 75 14.32 -4.08 -4.05
C MET A 75 13.38 -4.62 -2.97
N LEU A 76 12.28 -3.91 -2.70
CA LEU A 76 11.31 -4.33 -1.70
C LEU A 76 10.04 -4.87 -2.35
N GLU A 77 9.79 -6.15 -2.13
CA GLU A 77 8.57 -6.84 -2.53
C GLU A 77 7.44 -6.57 -1.51
N LYS A 78 6.19 -6.42 -1.99
CA LYS A 78 4.98 -6.17 -1.20
C LYS A 78 5.00 -4.90 -0.33
N GLY A 79 5.80 -3.91 -0.71
CA GLY A 79 5.72 -2.55 -0.19
C GLY A 79 6.06 -2.37 1.31
N PRO A 80 5.58 -1.28 1.95
CA PRO A 80 5.98 -0.90 3.32
C PRO A 80 5.32 -1.74 4.42
N GLU A 81 4.45 -2.68 4.08
CA GLU A 81 3.80 -3.58 5.02
C GLU A 81 4.78 -4.71 5.41
N THR A 82 5.81 -4.31 6.17
CA THR A 82 7.01 -5.07 6.58
C THR A 82 6.79 -6.46 7.18
N LEU A 83 5.55 -6.87 7.44
CA LEU A 83 5.26 -8.18 8.01
C LEU A 83 5.20 -9.29 6.97
N ALA A 84 5.08 -8.95 5.68
CA ALA A 84 4.95 -9.93 4.59
C ALA A 84 5.88 -9.68 3.39
N GLY A 85 6.56 -8.53 3.33
CA GLY A 85 7.49 -8.20 2.25
C GLY A 85 8.85 -8.89 2.34
N VAL A 86 9.48 -9.09 1.18
CA VAL A 86 10.83 -9.66 1.04
C VAL A 86 11.77 -8.60 0.46
N ALA A 87 12.97 -8.49 1.00
CA ALA A 87 14.00 -7.59 0.50
C ALA A 87 15.01 -8.37 -0.36
N HIS A 88 15.22 -7.91 -1.60
CA HIS A 88 16.13 -8.53 -2.57
C HIS A 88 17.32 -7.59 -2.75
N ARG A 89 18.52 -8.03 -2.38
CA ARG A 89 19.73 -7.22 -2.58
C ARG A 89 19.97 -7.06 -4.08
N LYS A 90 20.09 -5.81 -4.55
CA LYS A 90 20.28 -5.49 -5.97
C LYS A 90 21.47 -4.58 -6.25
N ASP A 91 21.93 -3.82 -5.25
CA ASP A 91 23.11 -2.95 -5.35
C ASP A 91 23.05 -1.95 -6.52
N LEU A 92 21.87 -1.39 -6.75
CA LEU A 92 21.59 -0.52 -7.89
C LEU A 92 21.16 0.88 -7.45
N ILE A 93 21.59 1.90 -8.19
CA ILE A 93 21.03 3.25 -8.11
C ILE A 93 20.55 3.63 -9.50
N ILE A 94 19.32 4.12 -9.59
CA ILE A 94 18.74 4.65 -10.84
C ILE A 94 18.60 6.14 -10.66
N ALA A 95 19.17 6.94 -11.56
CA ALA A 95 19.07 8.38 -11.47
C ALA A 95 18.70 9.00 -12.82
N SER A 96 17.77 9.95 -12.81
CA SER A 96 17.36 10.69 -14.00
C SER A 96 16.79 12.06 -13.60
N PRO A 97 17.03 13.12 -14.40
CA PRO A 97 16.28 14.37 -14.26
C PRO A 97 14.81 14.22 -14.70
N ASP A 98 14.47 13.16 -15.43
CA ASP A 98 13.11 12.87 -15.85
C ASP A 98 12.48 11.80 -14.95
N ILE A 99 11.52 12.22 -14.13
CA ILE A 99 10.81 11.35 -13.19
C ILE A 99 9.99 10.25 -13.87
N PHE A 100 9.45 10.49 -15.06
CA PHE A 100 8.65 9.51 -15.80
C PHE A 100 9.55 8.40 -16.36
N GLU A 101 10.70 8.76 -16.93
CA GLU A 101 11.69 7.78 -17.41
C GLU A 101 12.30 7.00 -16.25
N CYS A 102 12.61 7.68 -15.13
CA CYS A 102 13.13 7.04 -13.93
C CYS A 102 12.17 5.98 -13.38
N ASP A 103 10.89 6.32 -13.23
CA ASP A 103 9.87 5.39 -12.75
C ASP A 103 9.57 4.28 -13.78
N THR A 104 9.65 4.57 -15.08
CA THR A 104 9.48 3.57 -16.16
C THR A 104 10.58 2.52 -16.11
N VAL A 105 11.85 2.94 -15.97
CA VAL A 105 12.99 2.03 -15.79
C VAL A 105 12.87 1.26 -14.47
N GLY A 106 12.56 1.94 -13.37
CA GLY A 106 12.40 1.30 -12.06
C GLY A 106 11.26 0.26 -12.02
N ALA A 107 10.11 0.55 -12.63
CA ALA A 107 9.02 -0.41 -12.75
C ALA A 107 9.42 -1.62 -13.60
N THR A 108 10.13 -1.39 -14.71
CA THR A 108 10.64 -2.47 -15.56
C THR A 108 11.59 -3.39 -14.80
N ILE A 109 12.51 -2.84 -14.00
CA ILE A 109 13.45 -3.61 -13.16
C ILE A 109 12.71 -4.46 -12.12
N LEU A 110 11.62 -3.95 -11.55
CA LEU A 110 10.73 -4.69 -10.65
C LEU A 110 9.87 -5.75 -11.37
N GLY A 111 10.06 -5.96 -12.68
CA GLY A 111 9.31 -6.92 -13.48
C GLY A 111 7.86 -6.50 -13.71
N ILE A 112 7.56 -5.21 -13.59
CA ILE A 112 6.22 -4.65 -13.77
C ILE A 112 6.21 -3.83 -15.05
N ASP A 113 5.29 -4.15 -15.95
CA ASP A 113 5.06 -3.34 -17.14
C ASP A 113 4.65 -1.91 -16.73
N PRO A 114 5.43 -0.87 -17.08
CA PRO A 114 5.14 0.51 -16.70
C PRO A 114 3.77 1.01 -17.21
N SER A 115 3.29 0.49 -18.34
CA SER A 115 1.97 0.84 -18.90
C SER A 115 0.80 0.33 -18.05
N GLN A 116 1.08 -0.66 -17.19
CA GLN A 116 0.13 -1.20 -16.25
C GLN A 116 0.08 -0.40 -14.94
N VAL A 117 1.02 0.53 -14.70
CA VAL A 117 0.98 1.42 -13.54
C VAL A 117 0.07 2.60 -13.86
N ASP A 118 -1.12 2.61 -13.25
CA ASP A 118 -2.21 3.50 -13.68
C ASP A 118 -1.84 5.00 -13.62
N TYR A 119 -1.10 5.44 -12.60
CA TYR A 119 -0.66 6.83 -12.51
C TYR A 119 0.41 7.19 -13.56
N LEU A 120 1.25 6.24 -14.00
CA LEU A 120 2.21 6.47 -15.09
C LEU A 120 1.47 6.51 -16.42
N ARG A 121 0.51 5.61 -16.64
CA ARG A 121 -0.31 5.59 -17.85
C ARG A 121 -1.08 6.90 -18.02
N GLU A 122 -1.75 7.37 -16.96
CA GLU A 122 -2.46 8.65 -17.01
C GLU A 122 -1.50 9.82 -17.31
N PHE A 123 -0.31 9.83 -16.71
CA PHE A 123 0.69 10.86 -17.01
C PHE A 123 1.17 10.79 -18.46
N ALA A 124 1.44 9.60 -18.97
CA ALA A 124 1.87 9.40 -20.36
C ALA A 124 0.83 9.91 -21.36
N GLU A 125 -0.45 9.60 -21.13
CA GLU A 125 -1.57 10.06 -21.96
C GLU A 125 -1.70 11.60 -21.95
N ARG A 126 -1.55 12.23 -20.77
CA ARG A 126 -1.65 13.69 -20.62
C ARG A 126 -0.50 14.46 -21.27
N HIS A 127 0.70 13.89 -21.22
CA HIS A 127 1.94 14.55 -21.64
C HIS A 127 2.51 13.98 -22.94
N ASN A 128 1.75 13.14 -23.66
CA ASN A 128 2.17 12.45 -24.88
C ASN A 128 3.53 11.72 -24.74
N ARG A 129 3.74 11.06 -23.59
CA ARG A 129 4.95 10.27 -23.35
C ARG A 129 4.78 8.84 -23.87
N SER A 130 5.90 8.21 -24.20
CA SER A 130 5.95 6.81 -24.65
C SER A 130 6.56 5.93 -23.56
N PHE A 131 6.07 4.69 -23.47
CA PHE A 131 6.70 3.62 -22.66
C PHE A 131 7.76 2.82 -23.45
N ASP A 132 8.10 3.25 -24.67
CA ASP A 132 9.16 2.63 -25.46
C ASP A 132 10.52 2.84 -24.81
N LEU A 133 11.03 1.80 -24.15
CA LEU A 133 12.33 1.80 -23.48
C LEU A 133 13.49 2.06 -24.44
N SER A 134 13.34 1.76 -25.74
CA SER A 134 14.40 2.01 -26.72
C SER A 134 14.61 3.50 -27.02
N ALA A 135 13.63 4.34 -26.67
CA ALA A 135 13.73 5.80 -26.76
C ALA A 135 14.43 6.44 -25.54
N ILE A 136 14.62 5.69 -24.45
CA ILE A 136 15.26 6.18 -23.22
C ILE A 136 16.77 5.94 -23.32
N GLN A 137 17.57 6.99 -23.16
CA GLN A 137 19.03 6.86 -23.12
C GLN A 137 19.47 6.31 -21.76
N ILE A 138 19.70 5.00 -21.68
CA ILE A 138 20.20 4.33 -20.48
C ILE A 138 21.73 4.23 -20.54
N ASN A 139 22.41 4.78 -19.53
CA ASN A 139 23.84 4.62 -19.33
C ASN A 139 24.07 3.74 -18.10
N GLY A 140 24.87 2.68 -18.22
CA GLY A 140 25.19 1.77 -17.12
C GLY A 140 24.93 0.32 -17.48
N GLU A 141 24.38 -0.43 -16.51
CA GLU A 141 24.06 -1.85 -16.63
C GLU A 141 22.97 -2.12 -17.68
N ASP A 142 23.00 -3.33 -18.25
CA ASP A 142 21.95 -3.79 -19.17
C ASP A 142 20.63 -3.99 -18.43
N LEU A 143 19.56 -3.35 -18.93
CA LEU A 143 18.25 -3.36 -18.28
C LEU A 143 17.64 -4.75 -18.16
N GLU A 144 17.79 -5.59 -19.20
CA GLU A 144 17.24 -6.95 -19.20
C GLU A 144 17.92 -7.82 -18.14
N SER A 145 19.24 -7.65 -17.94
CA SER A 145 19.97 -8.34 -16.87
C SER A 145 19.52 -7.94 -15.45
N LEU A 146 18.92 -6.76 -15.29
CA LEU A 146 18.47 -6.25 -14.00
C LEU A 146 17.03 -6.65 -13.67
N LYS A 147 16.23 -7.06 -14.65
CA LYS A 147 14.81 -7.33 -14.46
C LYS A 147 14.56 -8.55 -13.58
N GLU A 148 13.75 -8.38 -12.53
CA GLU A 148 13.29 -9.45 -11.65
C GLU A 148 11.78 -9.34 -11.43
N GLN A 149 11.06 -10.46 -11.54
CA GLN A 149 9.62 -10.47 -11.31
C GLN A 149 9.32 -10.44 -9.80
N LEU A 150 8.99 -9.27 -9.27
CA LEU A 150 8.57 -9.12 -7.88
C LEU A 150 7.05 -9.14 -7.75
N GLU A 151 6.56 -9.69 -6.65
CA GLU A 151 5.15 -9.64 -6.29
C GLU A 151 4.75 -8.27 -5.70
N TRP A 152 3.54 -7.86 -6.01
CA TRP A 152 2.95 -6.62 -5.49
C TRP A 152 1.62 -6.84 -4.78
N GLN A 153 0.92 -7.94 -5.10
CA GLN A 153 -0.32 -8.32 -4.43
C GLN A 153 0.01 -9.01 -3.11
N ILE A 154 -0.86 -8.80 -2.13
CA ILE A 154 -0.82 -9.57 -0.89
C ILE A 154 -2.19 -10.22 -0.66
N GLU A 155 -2.17 -11.40 -0.05
CA GLU A 155 -3.33 -12.05 0.54
C GLU A 155 -3.20 -11.96 2.07
N PRO A 156 -3.75 -10.91 2.72
CA PRO A 156 -3.41 -10.59 4.11
C PRO A 156 -3.69 -11.73 5.10
N ASP A 157 -4.78 -12.46 4.91
CA ASP A 157 -5.12 -13.62 5.73
C ASP A 157 -4.11 -14.76 5.53
N LYS A 158 -3.79 -15.13 4.29
CA LYS A 158 -2.85 -16.22 4.04
C LYS A 158 -1.45 -15.86 4.51
N GLU A 159 -0.98 -14.64 4.26
CA GLU A 159 0.39 -14.25 4.55
C GLU A 159 0.62 -13.97 6.04
N LEU A 160 -0.36 -13.43 6.76
CA LEU A 160 -0.18 -13.06 8.17
C LEU A 160 -0.62 -14.16 9.15
N LEU A 161 -1.55 -15.05 8.78
CA LEU A 161 -2.13 -16.05 9.68
C LEU A 161 -1.64 -17.48 9.41
N SER A 162 -1.42 -17.85 8.15
CA SER A 162 -0.98 -19.22 7.80
C SER A 162 0.32 -19.65 8.47
N PRO A 163 1.34 -18.77 8.67
CA PRO A 163 2.55 -19.15 9.40
C PRO A 163 2.28 -19.61 10.84
N SER A 164 1.17 -19.19 11.45
CA SER A 164 0.73 -19.62 12.79
C SER A 164 -0.28 -20.77 12.75
N GLY A 165 -0.60 -21.30 11.56
CA GLY A 165 -1.61 -22.34 11.35
C GLY A 165 -3.04 -21.89 11.65
N VAL A 166 -3.30 -20.58 11.71
CA VAL A 166 -4.61 -20.03 12.02
C VAL A 166 -5.51 -20.05 10.78
N THR A 167 -6.78 -20.41 10.97
CA THR A 167 -7.78 -20.51 9.90
C THR A 167 -9.05 -19.74 10.27
N GLY A 168 -10.00 -19.65 9.33
CA GLY A 168 -11.35 -19.14 9.61
C GLY A 168 -11.46 -17.63 9.85
N LEU A 169 -10.44 -16.86 9.46
CA LEU A 169 -10.52 -15.40 9.33
C LEU A 169 -10.09 -15.03 7.92
N SER A 170 -11.01 -14.50 7.11
CA SER A 170 -10.73 -14.04 5.75
C SER A 170 -10.52 -12.52 5.73
N ALA A 171 -9.65 -12.07 4.83
CA ALA A 171 -9.36 -10.66 4.60
C ALA A 171 -9.16 -10.43 3.09
N PRO A 172 -10.21 -10.02 2.35
CA PRO A 172 -10.12 -9.87 0.90
C PRO A 172 -9.14 -8.76 0.49
N PRO A 173 -8.55 -8.80 -0.72
CA PRO A 173 -7.59 -7.79 -1.15
C PRO A 173 -8.09 -6.34 -0.98
N PRO A 174 -7.27 -5.41 -0.50
CA PRO A 174 -7.71 -4.07 -0.07
C PRO A 174 -8.08 -3.06 -1.16
N GLY A 175 -7.85 -3.40 -2.42
CA GLY A 175 -8.01 -2.44 -3.52
C GLY A 175 -7.17 -1.17 -3.31
N GLN A 176 -7.69 -0.01 -3.72
CA GLN A 176 -6.93 1.25 -3.72
C GLN A 176 -7.24 2.17 -2.53
N THR A 177 -8.11 1.73 -1.62
CA THR A 177 -8.72 2.62 -0.61
C THR A 177 -8.25 2.36 0.83
N LEU A 178 -7.37 1.37 1.05
CA LEU A 178 -6.70 1.16 2.33
C LEU A 178 -5.43 2.00 2.45
N CYS A 179 -5.39 3.03 3.29
CA CYS A 179 -4.16 3.83 3.43
C CYS A 179 -3.04 3.05 4.17
N SER A 180 -1.78 3.41 3.94
CA SER A 180 -0.62 2.71 4.52
C SER A 180 -0.63 2.66 6.06
N ALA A 181 -1.17 3.68 6.73
CA ALA A 181 -1.28 3.69 8.18
C ALA A 181 -2.33 2.68 8.69
N CYS A 182 -3.46 2.57 7.99
CA CYS A 182 -4.48 1.56 8.30
C CYS A 182 -3.93 0.15 8.03
N GLY A 183 -3.27 -0.05 6.88
CA GLY A 183 -2.65 -1.32 6.50
C GLY A 183 -1.59 -1.78 7.51
N ALA A 184 -0.67 -0.91 7.91
CA ALA A 184 0.37 -1.24 8.88
C ALA A 184 -0.20 -1.64 10.25
N THR A 185 -1.14 -0.86 10.80
CA THR A 185 -1.74 -1.19 12.10
C THR A 185 -2.55 -2.49 12.03
N LEU A 186 -3.26 -2.71 10.93
CA LEU A 186 -4.07 -3.92 10.74
C LEU A 186 -3.19 -5.16 10.63
N ALA A 187 -2.15 -5.09 9.78
CA ALA A 187 -1.22 -6.19 9.59
C ALA A 187 -0.55 -6.58 10.91
N LEU A 188 -0.16 -5.59 11.73
CA LEU A 188 0.39 -5.82 13.06
C LEU A 188 -0.63 -6.48 14.00
N ALA A 189 -1.86 -5.99 14.05
CA ALA A 189 -2.91 -6.57 14.89
C ALA A 189 -3.21 -8.03 14.51
N VAL A 190 -3.36 -8.32 13.23
CA VAL A 190 -3.63 -9.66 12.70
C VAL A 190 -2.45 -10.60 12.97
N SER A 191 -1.21 -10.14 12.77
CA SER A 191 -0.01 -10.94 13.04
C SER A 191 0.13 -11.28 14.54
N VAL A 192 -0.09 -10.31 15.43
CA VAL A 192 -0.08 -10.54 16.89
C VAL A 192 -1.17 -11.54 17.28
N LEU A 193 -2.41 -11.33 16.79
CA LEU A 193 -3.52 -12.24 17.05
C LEU A 193 -3.20 -13.68 16.61
N GLY A 194 -2.61 -13.84 15.42
CA GLY A 194 -2.23 -15.15 14.89
C GLY A 194 -1.16 -15.84 15.74
N LYS A 195 -0.09 -15.12 16.08
CA LYS A 195 1.03 -15.65 16.89
C LYS A 195 0.61 -16.03 18.32
N ASP A 196 -0.32 -15.29 18.92
CA ASP A 196 -0.80 -15.54 20.28
C ASP A 196 -1.79 -16.72 20.38
N ASN A 197 -2.37 -17.11 19.24
CA ASN A 197 -3.41 -18.14 19.13
C ASN A 197 -3.07 -19.17 18.02
N PRO A 198 -1.92 -19.84 18.09
CA PRO A 198 -1.48 -20.75 17.03
C PRO A 198 -2.49 -21.90 16.84
N LYS A 199 -2.72 -22.29 15.58
CA LYS A 199 -3.64 -23.36 15.15
C LYS A 199 -5.12 -23.12 15.48
N MET A 200 -5.50 -21.90 15.81
CA MET A 200 -6.89 -21.56 16.11
C MET A 200 -7.71 -21.42 14.82
N ASP A 201 -8.97 -21.88 14.88
CA ASP A 201 -9.97 -21.60 13.87
C ASP A 201 -10.90 -20.49 14.35
N PHE A 202 -10.95 -19.38 13.63
CA PHE A 202 -11.78 -18.21 13.92
C PHE A 202 -13.20 -18.30 13.34
N GLY A 203 -13.61 -19.47 12.83
CA GLY A 203 -15.03 -19.80 12.65
C GLY A 203 -15.72 -19.03 11.51
N GLY A 204 -14.97 -18.71 10.46
CA GLY A 204 -15.49 -18.01 9.28
C GLY A 204 -15.74 -16.51 9.51
N ALA A 205 -14.93 -15.88 10.36
CA ALA A 205 -14.89 -14.44 10.50
C ALA A 205 -14.36 -13.76 9.23
N GLU A 206 -14.78 -12.52 9.00
CA GLU A 206 -14.45 -11.78 7.78
C GLU A 206 -14.06 -10.34 8.11
N LEU A 207 -12.94 -9.87 7.59
CA LEU A 207 -12.37 -8.55 7.89
C LEU A 207 -12.40 -7.63 6.66
N TYR A 208 -13.23 -6.59 6.72
CA TYR A 208 -13.44 -5.63 5.64
C TYR A 208 -12.82 -4.27 5.95
N TYR A 209 -12.22 -3.65 4.94
CA TYR A 209 -11.53 -2.36 5.05
C TYR A 209 -11.70 -1.53 3.76
N GLY A 210 -11.24 -0.28 3.77
CA GLY A 210 -11.32 0.60 2.60
C GLY A 210 -12.76 1.01 2.26
N LEU A 211 -12.98 1.44 1.01
CA LEU A 211 -14.28 1.93 0.52
C LEU A 211 -14.90 1.02 -0.55
N GLU A 212 -14.15 0.06 -1.06
CA GLU A 212 -14.56 -0.81 -2.16
C GLU A 212 -15.27 -2.07 -1.68
N LEU A 213 -14.84 -2.61 -0.53
CA LEU A 213 -15.31 -3.89 -0.03
C LEU A 213 -16.68 -3.80 0.65
N ARG A 214 -17.53 -4.79 0.38
CA ARG A 214 -18.88 -4.94 0.92
C ARG A 214 -19.09 -6.39 1.35
N PRO A 215 -19.42 -6.64 2.62
CA PRO A 215 -19.77 -7.98 3.07
C PRO A 215 -21.17 -8.37 2.59
N ASP A 216 -21.36 -9.67 2.36
CA ASP A 216 -22.65 -10.25 2.00
C ASP A 216 -23.55 -10.52 3.23
N ARG A 217 -22.98 -10.43 4.44
CA ARG A 217 -23.63 -10.81 5.70
C ARG A 217 -23.52 -9.69 6.73
N ASP A 218 -24.55 -9.56 7.57
CA ASP A 218 -24.58 -8.63 8.70
C ASP A 218 -24.58 -9.41 10.02
N THR A 219 -23.40 -9.80 10.48
CA THR A 219 -23.21 -10.57 11.72
C THR A 219 -22.03 -10.02 12.53
N GLN A 220 -21.97 -10.34 13.82
CA GLN A 220 -20.87 -9.90 14.70
C GLN A 220 -19.49 -10.44 14.26
N ASN A 221 -19.45 -11.52 13.47
CA ASN A 221 -18.21 -12.10 12.92
C ASN A 221 -17.69 -11.35 11.68
N VAL A 222 -18.43 -10.35 11.19
CA VAL A 222 -17.99 -9.44 10.13
C VAL A 222 -17.41 -8.19 10.79
N PHE A 223 -16.15 -7.89 10.52
CA PHE A 223 -15.43 -6.73 11.06
C PHE A 223 -15.32 -5.63 10.01
N LEU A 224 -15.72 -4.41 10.37
CA LEU A 224 -15.51 -3.21 9.58
C LEU A 224 -14.36 -2.40 10.17
N TYR A 225 -13.19 -2.48 9.54
CA TYR A 225 -11.96 -1.85 10.02
C TYR A 225 -11.76 -0.45 9.44
N GLY A 226 -11.81 0.55 10.33
CA GLY A 226 -11.60 1.96 10.05
C GLY A 226 -12.85 2.70 9.56
N ASP A 227 -12.80 4.02 9.68
CA ASP A 227 -13.95 4.90 9.38
C ASP A 227 -14.44 4.76 7.93
N CYS A 228 -13.54 4.39 7.00
CA CYS A 228 -13.89 4.19 5.60
C CYS A 228 -14.82 2.99 5.41
N ALA A 229 -14.50 1.83 6.00
CA ALA A 229 -15.30 0.63 5.88
C ALA A 229 -16.65 0.79 6.57
N ILE A 230 -16.65 1.43 7.74
CA ILE A 230 -17.87 1.74 8.51
C ILE A 230 -18.78 2.68 7.71
N ARG A 231 -18.22 3.76 7.15
CA ARG A 231 -18.98 4.73 6.34
C ARG A 231 -19.55 4.11 5.07
N ARG A 232 -18.83 3.17 4.45
CA ARG A 232 -19.30 2.47 3.26
C ARG A 232 -20.44 1.51 3.56
N ASN A 233 -20.40 0.86 4.72
CA ASN A 233 -21.29 -0.22 5.09
C ASN A 233 -22.26 0.18 6.23
N LYS A 234 -22.76 1.43 6.21
CA LYS A 234 -23.65 1.99 7.25
C LYS A 234 -24.95 1.19 7.48
N SER A 235 -25.40 0.45 6.48
CA SER A 235 -26.60 -0.38 6.58
C SER A 235 -26.43 -1.56 7.53
N LEU A 236 -25.20 -2.01 7.76
CA LEU A 236 -24.89 -3.14 8.64
C LEU A 236 -24.97 -2.72 10.11
N GLN A 237 -25.89 -3.34 10.84
CA GLN A 237 -26.16 -3.04 12.24
C GLN A 237 -25.41 -3.99 13.17
N ASN A 238 -25.21 -5.24 12.75
CA ASN A 238 -24.64 -6.30 13.56
C ASN A 238 -23.14 -6.50 13.33
N ALA A 239 -22.57 -5.96 12.25
CA ALA A 239 -21.12 -6.00 12.03
C ALA A 239 -20.34 -5.32 13.16
N THR A 240 -19.22 -5.93 13.57
CA THR A 240 -18.30 -5.39 14.57
C THR A 240 -17.52 -4.22 13.96
N LYS A 241 -17.69 -3.02 14.51
CA LYS A 241 -17.07 -1.78 14.01
C LYS A 241 -15.79 -1.48 14.78
N ILE A 242 -14.68 -1.30 14.06
CA ILE A 242 -13.38 -0.91 14.64
C ILE A 242 -13.06 0.50 14.14
N GLU A 243 -13.42 1.51 14.93
CA GLU A 243 -13.34 2.93 14.55
C GLU A 243 -11.90 3.48 14.54
N GLY A 244 -11.66 4.46 13.67
CA GLY A 244 -10.41 5.23 13.60
C GLY A 244 -9.87 5.45 12.19
N CYS A 245 -8.94 6.41 12.07
CA CYS A 245 -8.23 6.75 10.83
C CYS A 245 -6.74 7.11 11.10
N PRO A 246 -5.88 6.10 11.37
CA PRO A 246 -6.19 4.67 11.46
C PRO A 246 -6.79 4.26 12.82
N PRO A 247 -7.49 3.12 12.92
CA PRO A 247 -7.76 2.48 14.20
C PRO A 247 -6.46 2.22 14.97
N SER A 248 -6.53 2.24 16.31
CA SER A 248 -5.36 1.90 17.15
C SER A 248 -5.16 0.39 17.22
N LEU A 249 -3.90 -0.04 17.39
CA LEU A 249 -3.54 -1.44 17.58
C LEU A 249 -4.36 -2.07 18.73
N THR A 250 -4.43 -1.39 19.87
CA THR A 250 -5.16 -1.85 21.05
C THR A 250 -6.66 -2.03 20.78
N ASN A 251 -7.30 -1.05 20.15
CA ASN A 251 -8.74 -1.15 19.83
C ASN A 251 -9.02 -2.29 18.88
N THR A 252 -8.11 -2.51 17.92
CA THR A 252 -8.24 -3.56 16.90
C THR A 252 -8.09 -4.94 17.54
N LEU A 253 -7.05 -5.14 18.35
CA LEU A 253 -6.83 -6.40 19.08
C LEU A 253 -7.98 -6.70 20.03
N LEU A 254 -8.45 -5.72 20.83
CA LEU A 254 -9.56 -5.93 21.75
C LEU A 254 -10.85 -6.33 21.03
N ALA A 255 -11.17 -5.68 19.91
CA ALA A 255 -12.35 -6.03 19.12
C ALA A 255 -12.27 -7.45 18.55
N LEU A 256 -11.13 -7.81 17.95
CA LEU A 256 -10.89 -9.15 17.41
C LEU A 256 -10.96 -10.20 18.53
N MET A 257 -10.25 -9.99 19.64
CA MET A 257 -10.21 -10.94 20.76
C MET A 257 -11.59 -11.13 21.40
N LYS A 258 -12.38 -10.06 21.54
CA LYS A 258 -13.70 -10.13 22.18
C LYS A 258 -14.68 -11.00 21.39
N VAL A 259 -14.62 -10.96 20.07
CA VAL A 259 -15.55 -11.67 19.18
C VAL A 259 -15.03 -13.06 18.84
N LEU A 260 -13.73 -13.18 18.55
CA LEU A 260 -13.14 -14.42 18.04
C LEU A 260 -12.75 -15.42 19.15
N LEU A 261 -12.54 -14.95 20.39
CA LEU A 261 -12.12 -15.80 21.50
C LEU A 261 -13.27 -16.01 22.48
N SER A 262 -13.63 -17.27 22.71
CA SER A 262 -14.70 -17.67 23.65
C SER A 262 -14.41 -17.31 25.12
N LYS A 263 -13.15 -17.04 25.48
CA LYS A 263 -12.71 -16.42 26.74
C LYS A 263 -11.51 -15.50 26.47
N PRO A 264 -11.64 -14.17 26.56
CA PRO A 264 -10.49 -13.26 26.50
C PRO A 264 -9.50 -13.64 27.59
N ARG A 265 -8.24 -13.93 27.25
CA ARG A 265 -7.20 -14.31 28.25
C ARG A 265 -6.98 -13.25 29.34
N MET A 266 -7.42 -12.01 29.13
CA MET A 266 -7.45 -10.94 30.15
C MET A 266 -8.27 -11.30 31.40
N LEU A 267 -9.14 -12.31 31.32
CA LEU A 267 -9.93 -12.86 32.44
C LEU A 267 -9.30 -14.14 33.05
N ARG A 268 -8.09 -14.52 32.64
CA ARG A 268 -7.33 -15.66 33.20
C ARG A 268 -6.20 -15.22 34.14
N MET A 269 -6.12 -13.94 34.50
CA MET A 269 -5.28 -13.46 35.60
C MET A 269 -6.02 -13.59 36.93
#